data_AF-G4Z1J2-F1
#
_entry.id   AF-G4Z1J2-F1
#
_cell.length_a   1.000
_cell.length_b   1.000
_cell.length_c   1.000
_cell.angle_alpha   90.00
_cell.angle_beta   90.00
_cell.angle_gamma   90.00
#
_symmetry.space_group_name_H-M   'P 1'
#
loop_
_entity.id
_entity.type
_entity.pdbx_description
1 polymer ?
#
loop_
_entity_poly.entity_id
_entity_poly.type
_entity_poly.pdbx_seq_one_letter_code
_entity_poly.pdbx_strand_id
1 'polypeptide(L)'
;VGVAGSAFSVRVDESDTVDDLKKAIKAENPATITCDAKDLQLSLAKTADGAWLSSKDPDVISMRSGGIPEQVKTLLNVEMDPADEIADVFVPAPQKKQVHVLVV
;
A
#
# COMPACT_ATOMS: atom_id res chain seq x y z
N VAL A 1 -5.44 7.69 10.79
CA VAL A 1 -5.19 7.58 9.34
C VAL A 1 -6.32 6.75 8.75
N GLY A 2 -7.00 7.23 7.70
CA GLY A 2 -8.20 6.59 7.12
C GLY A 2 -9.42 7.51 7.11
N VAL A 3 -9.43 8.50 6.22
CA VAL A 3 -10.64 9.28 5.90
C VAL A 3 -11.22 8.72 4.61
N ALA A 4 -12.50 8.34 4.64
CA ALA A 4 -13.24 7.89 3.46
C ALA A 4 -13.17 8.98 2.37
N GLY A 5 -12.53 8.66 1.23
CA GLY A 5 -12.48 9.53 0.06
C GLY A 5 -11.10 10.07 -0.34
N SER A 6 -10.02 9.84 0.42
CA SER A 6 -8.67 10.33 0.08
C SER A 6 -7.80 9.25 -0.56
N ALA A 7 -8.30 8.56 -1.58
CA ALA A 7 -7.43 7.76 -2.42
C ALA A 7 -6.58 8.72 -3.28
N PHE A 8 -5.26 8.73 -3.09
CA PHE A 8 -4.33 9.47 -3.94
C PHE A 8 -3.55 8.49 -4.82
N SER A 9 -3.08 8.99 -5.96
CA SER A 9 -2.29 8.20 -6.90
C SER A 9 -0.86 8.69 -6.85
N VAL A 10 0.08 7.76 -6.78
CA VAL A 10 1.51 8.04 -6.84
C VAL A 10 2.06 7.38 -8.09
N ARG A 11 3.01 8.03 -8.76
CA ARG A 11 3.74 7.45 -9.88
C ARG A 11 5.13 7.02 -9.41
N VAL A 12 5.48 5.79 -9.73
CA VAL A 12 6.81 5.20 -9.53
C VAL A 12 7.13 4.39 -10.78
N ASP A 13 8.40 4.36 -11.14
CA ASP A 13 8.90 3.54 -12.23
C ASP A 13 9.18 2.10 -11.75
N GLU A 14 9.21 1.15 -12.68
CA GLU A 14 9.46 -0.26 -12.34
C GLU A 14 10.86 -0.50 -11.77
N SER A 15 11.84 0.34 -12.17
CA SER A 15 13.21 0.35 -11.66
C SER A 15 13.36 1.07 -10.32
N ASP A 16 12.31 1.71 -9.82
CA ASP A 16 12.37 2.38 -8.51
C ASP A 16 12.30 1.35 -7.39
N THR A 17 12.78 1.76 -6.21
CA THR A 17 12.73 0.95 -5.01
C THR A 17 11.46 1.22 -4.20
N VAL A 18 11.13 0.32 -3.27
CA VAL A 18 10.07 0.55 -2.28
C VAL A 18 10.34 1.82 -1.45
N ASP A 19 11.60 2.15 -1.15
CA ASP A 19 11.96 3.41 -0.49
C ASP A 19 11.55 4.64 -1.31
N ASP A 20 11.72 4.60 -2.63
CA ASP A 20 11.29 5.69 -3.51
C ASP A 20 9.76 5.80 -3.57
N LEU A 21 9.04 4.67 -3.51
CA LEU A 21 7.59 4.67 -3.32
C LEU A 21 7.19 5.31 -1.99
N LYS A 22 7.87 5.00 -0.87
CA LYS A 22 7.64 5.64 0.44
C LYS A 22 7.84 7.17 0.36
N LYS A 23 8.91 7.63 -0.30
CA LYS A 23 9.17 9.07 -0.51
C LYS A 23 8.07 9.72 -1.36
N ALA A 24 7.67 9.08 -2.45
CA ALA A 24 6.67 9.61 -3.37
C ALA A 24 5.29 9.71 -2.70
N ILE A 25 4.92 8.73 -1.86
CA ILE A 25 3.72 8.77 -1.01
C ILE A 25 3.73 9.98 -0.06
N LYS A 26 4.85 10.19 0.65
CA LYS A 26 5.00 11.35 1.55
C LYS A 26 4.93 12.67 0.79
N ALA A 27 5.57 12.76 -0.37
CA ALA A 27 5.59 13.96 -1.20
C ALA A 27 4.20 14.34 -1.75
N GLU A 28 3.36 13.35 -2.04
CA GLU A 28 2.01 13.56 -2.55
C GLU A 28 1.03 14.03 -1.45
N ASN A 29 1.23 13.60 -0.21
CA ASN A 29 0.34 13.95 0.91
C ASN A 29 1.07 14.42 2.18
N PRO A 30 1.88 15.49 2.10
CA PRO A 30 2.72 15.95 3.21
C PRO A 30 1.90 16.52 4.37
N ALA A 31 0.65 16.93 4.12
CA ALA A 31 -0.23 17.49 5.13
C ALA A 31 -0.82 16.42 6.06
N THR A 32 -1.00 15.18 5.59
CA THR A 32 -1.49 14.07 6.44
C THR A 32 -0.40 13.09 6.84
N ILE A 33 0.65 12.95 6.03
CA ILE A 33 1.80 12.09 6.31
C ILE A 33 2.93 12.93 6.90
N THR A 34 2.90 13.11 8.22
CA THR A 34 3.87 13.95 8.94
C THR A 34 5.12 13.20 9.41
N CYS A 35 5.12 11.86 9.37
CA CYS A 35 6.28 11.03 9.70
C CYS A 35 7.35 11.02 8.60
N ASP A 36 8.52 10.45 8.89
CA ASP A 36 9.55 10.27 7.86
C ASP A 36 9.16 9.16 6.89
N ALA A 37 9.58 9.28 5.62
CA ALA A 37 9.28 8.27 4.60
C ALA A 37 9.79 6.89 5.02
N LYS A 38 10.94 6.82 5.71
CA LYS A 38 11.51 5.59 6.27
C LYS A 38 10.63 4.92 7.33
N ASP A 39 9.80 5.71 8.02
CA ASP A 39 8.91 5.22 9.08
C ASP A 39 7.57 4.72 8.52
N LEU A 40 7.32 4.94 7.21
CA LEU A 40 6.15 4.39 6.54
C LEU A 40 6.33 2.88 6.38
N GLN A 41 5.41 2.11 6.92
CA GLN A 41 5.32 0.69 6.62
C GLN A 41 4.36 0.48 5.46
N LEU A 42 4.86 -0.13 4.39
CA LEU A 42 4.06 -0.49 3.22
C LEU A 42 3.94 -2.02 3.19
N SER A 43 2.71 -2.51 3.10
CA SER A 43 2.43 -3.94 2.98
C SER A 43 1.55 -4.21 1.78
N LEU A 44 1.72 -5.39 1.17
CA LEU A 44 0.95 -5.80 0.00
C LEU A 44 -0.46 -6.24 0.41
N ALA A 45 -1.47 -5.61 -0.17
CA ALA A 45 -2.86 -6.05 -0.05
C ALA A 45 -3.15 -7.28 -0.93
N LYS A 46 -2.44 -8.39 -0.70
CA LYS A 46 -2.67 -9.70 -1.36
C LYS A 46 -3.28 -10.67 -0.35
N THR A 47 -4.15 -11.57 -0.80
CA THR A 47 -4.66 -12.68 0.01
C THR A 47 -3.54 -13.68 0.33
N ALA A 48 -3.81 -14.62 1.24
CA ALA A 48 -2.88 -15.72 1.53
C ALA A 48 -2.50 -16.55 0.28
N ASP A 49 -3.39 -16.57 -0.72
CA ASP A 49 -3.17 -17.24 -2.00
C ASP A 49 -2.37 -16.39 -3.02
N GLY A 50 -1.90 -15.21 -2.62
CA GLY A 50 -1.12 -14.29 -3.46
C GLY A 50 -1.95 -13.45 -4.43
N ALA A 51 -3.29 -13.50 -4.34
CA ALA A 51 -4.19 -12.72 -5.19
C ALA A 51 -4.42 -11.32 -4.62
N TRP A 52 -4.39 -10.28 -5.47
CA TRP A 52 -4.66 -8.90 -5.02
C TRP A 52 -6.09 -8.75 -4.49
N LEU A 53 -6.23 -8.09 -3.33
CA LEU A 53 -7.54 -7.76 -2.77
C LEU A 53 -8.27 -6.76 -3.67
N SER A 54 -9.54 -7.07 -3.96
CA SER A 54 -10.38 -6.19 -4.75
C SER A 54 -10.72 -4.93 -3.96
N SER A 55 -10.83 -3.79 -4.65
CA SER A 55 -11.29 -2.55 -4.01
C SER A 55 -12.73 -2.58 -3.53
N LYS A 56 -13.50 -3.57 -4.01
CA LYS A 56 -14.86 -3.89 -3.58
C LYS A 56 -14.90 -4.97 -2.50
N ASP A 57 -13.74 -5.49 -2.10
CA ASP A 57 -13.66 -6.47 -1.03
C ASP A 57 -14.14 -5.84 0.28
N PRO A 58 -15.03 -6.49 1.04
CA PRO A 58 -15.50 -5.99 2.33
C PRO A 58 -14.35 -5.64 3.28
N ASP A 59 -13.22 -6.36 3.21
CA ASP A 59 -12.05 -6.07 4.03
C ASP A 59 -11.41 -4.74 3.63
N VAL A 60 -11.25 -4.48 2.33
CA VAL A 60 -10.72 -3.20 1.81
C VAL A 60 -11.69 -2.04 2.08
N ILE A 61 -13.00 -2.28 2.04
CA ILE A 61 -14.01 -1.27 2.39
C ILE A 61 -13.93 -0.92 3.88
N SER A 62 -13.72 -1.93 4.74
CA SER A 62 -13.51 -1.72 6.17
C SER A 62 -12.25 -0.89 6.45
N MET A 63 -11.17 -1.13 5.70
CA MET A 63 -9.92 -0.34 5.75
C MET A 63 -10.12 1.14 5.40
N ARG A 64 -10.97 1.43 4.39
CA ARG A 64 -11.31 2.82 4.03
C ARG A 64 -12.04 3.56 5.15
N SER A 65 -12.69 2.81 6.03
CA SER A 65 -13.43 3.35 7.19
C SER A 65 -12.58 3.39 8.46
N GLY A 66 -11.28 3.07 8.37
CA GLY A 66 -10.36 3.04 9.52
C GLY A 66 -10.35 1.74 10.31
N GLY A 67 -11.10 0.71 9.87
CA GLY A 67 -11.06 -0.63 10.47
C GLY A 67 -9.98 -1.49 9.81
N ILE A 68 -9.17 -2.19 10.59
CA ILE A 68 -8.23 -3.20 10.06
C ILE A 68 -8.79 -4.59 10.39
N PRO A 69 -9.41 -5.30 9.42
CA PRO A 69 -9.90 -6.66 9.61
C PRO A 69 -8.78 -7.59 10.06
N GLU A 70 -9.11 -8.59 10.89
CA GLU A 70 -8.12 -9.53 11.40
C GLU A 70 -7.40 -10.31 10.28
N GLN A 71 -8.12 -10.59 9.19
CA GLN A 71 -7.59 -11.24 8.00
C GLN A 71 -6.60 -10.35 7.24
N VAL A 72 -6.73 -9.04 7.34
CA VAL A 72 -5.77 -8.08 6.76
C VAL A 72 -4.59 -7.88 7.70
N LYS A 73 -4.76 -7.94 9.03
CA LYS A 73 -3.64 -7.83 9.98
C LYS A 73 -2.56 -8.87 9.72
N THR A 74 -2.94 -10.10 9.39
CA THR A 74 -1.99 -11.16 9.04
C THR A 74 -1.28 -10.90 7.72
N LEU A 75 -1.91 -10.18 6.78
CA LEU A 75 -1.34 -9.79 5.49
C LEU A 75 -0.42 -8.56 5.61
N LEU A 76 -0.75 -7.62 6.50
CA LEU A 76 0.07 -6.43 6.79
C LEU A 76 1.40 -6.78 7.47
N ASN A 77 1.51 -7.99 8.02
CA ASN A 77 2.70 -8.45 8.72
C ASN A 77 3.89 -8.74 7.79
N VAL A 78 3.67 -8.75 6.48
CA VAL A 78 4.72 -8.82 5.47
C VAL A 78 4.99 -7.41 4.97
N GLU A 79 5.91 -6.72 5.66
CA GLU A 79 6.43 -5.44 5.20
C GLU A 79 7.31 -5.66 3.96
N MET A 80 7.18 -4.77 2.97
CA MET A 80 8.06 -4.77 1.80
C MET A 80 9.46 -4.31 2.20
N ASP A 81 10.51 -4.97 1.71
CA ASP A 81 11.88 -4.49 1.93
C ASP A 81 12.06 -3.16 1.17
N PRO A 82 12.49 -2.07 1.83
CA PRO A 82 12.73 -0.79 1.17
C PRO A 82 13.71 -0.88 -0.01
N ALA A 83 14.61 -1.86 -0.01
CA ALA A 83 15.59 -2.07 -1.08
C ALA A 83 15.06 -2.90 -2.26
N ASP A 84 13.90 -3.54 -2.13
CA ASP A 84 13.32 -4.30 -3.23
C ASP A 84 12.83 -3.38 -4.35
N GLU A 85 12.98 -3.83 -5.59
CA GLU A 85 12.47 -3.13 -6.76
C GLU A 85 10.95 -3.29 -6.88
N ILE A 86 10.27 -2.23 -7.31
CA ILE A 86 8.83 -2.24 -7.56
C ILE A 86 8.47 -3.35 -8.57
N ALA A 87 9.31 -3.62 -9.57
CA ALA A 87 9.11 -4.70 -10.52
C ALA A 87 8.97 -6.09 -9.86
N ASP A 88 9.76 -6.38 -8.82
CA ASP A 88 9.81 -7.69 -8.16
C ASP A 88 8.72 -7.85 -7.10
N VAL A 89 8.44 -6.79 -6.34
CA VAL A 89 7.46 -6.81 -5.26
C VAL A 89 6.03 -6.90 -5.80
N PHE A 90 5.79 -6.25 -6.94
CA PHE A 90 4.47 -6.17 -7.55
C PHE A 90 4.15 -7.33 -8.48
N VAL A 91 4.72 -8.53 -8.26
CA VAL A 91 4.47 -9.72 -9.07
C VAL A 91 3.38 -10.63 -8.45
N PRO A 92 2.41 -11.12 -9.22
CA PRO A 92 2.10 -10.73 -10.60
C PRO A 92 1.55 -9.29 -10.66
N ALA A 93 1.93 -8.57 -11.71
CA ALA A 93 1.52 -7.18 -11.91
C ALA A 93 -0.01 -7.05 -11.81
N PRO A 94 -0.54 -6.19 -10.91
CA PRO A 94 -1.97 -6.02 -10.78
C PRO A 94 -2.54 -5.54 -12.12
N GLN A 95 -3.53 -6.26 -12.65
CA GLN A 95 -4.14 -5.92 -13.93
C GLN A 95 -4.92 -4.60 -13.80
N LYS A 96 -4.28 -3.49 -14.21
CA LYS A 96 -4.81 -2.13 -14.42
C LYS A 96 -5.79 -1.62 -13.36
N LYS A 97 -5.35 -0.57 -12.64
CA LYS A 97 -6.14 0.34 -11.78
C LYS A 97 -6.57 -0.21 -10.42
N GLN A 98 -5.64 -0.46 -9.50
CA GLN A 98 -5.72 -0.11 -8.08
C GLN A 98 -4.72 -0.95 -7.29
N VAL A 99 -3.57 -0.37 -6.96
CA VAL A 99 -2.78 -0.83 -5.82
C VAL A 99 -3.33 -0.11 -4.59
N HIS A 100 -3.76 -0.87 -3.60
CA HIS A 100 -4.05 -0.34 -2.27
C HIS A 100 -2.81 -0.56 -1.41
N VAL A 101 -1.93 0.44 -1.35
CA VAL A 101 -0.86 0.45 -0.36
C VAL A 101 -1.44 1.01 0.93
N LEU A 102 -1.44 0.21 2.00
CA LEU A 102 -1.77 0.72 3.33
C LEU A 102 -0.53 1.39 3.92
N VAL A 103 -0.71 2.62 4.38
CA VAL A 103 0.27 3.39 5.14
C VAL A 103 -0.23 3.39 6.59
N VAL A 104 0.51 2.76 7.50
CA VAL A 104 0.22 2.75 8.95
C VAL A 104 1.18 3.68 9.67
#